data_AF-H9ME21-F1
#
_entry.id   AF-H9ME21-F1
#
_cell.length_a   1.000
_cell.length_b   1.000
_cell.length_c   1.000
_cell.angle_alpha   90.00
_cell.angle_beta   90.00
_cell.angle_gamma   90.00
#
_symmetry.space_group_name_H-M   'P 1'
#
loop_
_entity.id
_entity.type
_entity.pdbx_description
1 polymer ?
#
loop_
_entity_poly.entity_id
_entity_poly.type
_entity_poly.pdbx_seq_one_letter_code
_entity_poly.pdbx_strand_id
1 'polypeptide(L)'
;LLALHSGDGHIVWSQLIPAFRKTEECQTPSVLKVLPWRIPHQHALDESPAVLIIGKCGLGPDDTGILSFVDSHSGKELESYRLSYPISQVIPLPMTDSTEQRLHLFVDNNARAHLFPRTNEALSMFLKQMSNIYLYFVDIEKGSIRGYGI
;
A
#
# COMPACT_ATOMS: atom_id res chain seq x y z
N LEU A 1 5.91 -9.89 10.12
CA LEU A 1 4.72 -9.29 10.74
C LEU A 1 4.29 -10.15 11.92
N LEU A 2 3.65 -9.51 12.89
CA LEU A 2 3.06 -10.15 14.07
C LEU A 2 1.64 -9.60 14.23
N ALA A 3 0.68 -10.46 14.54
CA ALA A 3 -0.59 -10.03 15.11
C ALA A 3 -0.59 -10.28 16.61
N LEU A 4 -0.99 -9.26 17.36
CA LEU A 4 -1.14 -9.32 18.80
C LEU A 4 -2.61 -9.25 19.14
N HIS A 5 -3.06 -10.12 20.05
CA HIS A 5 -4.39 -10.01 20.61
C HIS A 5 -4.47 -8.74 21.49
N SER A 6 -5.46 -7.90 21.26
CA SER A 6 -5.53 -6.57 21.88
C SER A 6 -5.86 -6.60 23.38
N GLY A 7 -6.44 -7.69 23.88
CA GLY A 7 -6.84 -7.81 25.29
C GLY A 7 -5.69 -8.18 26.24
N ASP A 8 -4.77 -9.03 25.80
CA ASP A 8 -3.72 -9.64 26.64
C ASP A 8 -2.33 -9.67 25.98
N GLY A 9 -2.21 -9.22 24.73
CA GLY A 9 -0.93 -9.02 24.04
C GLY A 9 -0.26 -10.29 23.54
N HIS A 10 -0.88 -11.47 23.61
CA HIS A 10 -0.28 -12.68 23.08
C HIS A 10 -0.19 -12.64 21.54
N ILE A 11 0.80 -13.34 20.99
CA ILE A 11 0.99 -13.45 19.53
C ILE A 11 -0.06 -14.42 18.98
N VAL A 12 -0.96 -13.93 18.14
CA VAL A 12 -1.95 -14.75 17.43
C VAL A 12 -1.29 -15.47 16.26
N TRP A 13 -0.46 -14.75 15.50
CA TRP A 13 0.38 -15.31 14.45
C TRP A 13 1.65 -14.48 14.25
N SER A 14 2.69 -15.13 13.73
CA SER A 14 3.97 -14.52 13.38
C SER A 14 4.43 -15.07 12.04
N GLN A 15 4.62 -14.20 11.06
CA GLN A 15 5.04 -14.63 9.73
C GLN A 15 6.04 -13.69 9.07
N LEU A 16 7.09 -14.27 8.50
CA LEU A 16 7.96 -13.59 7.56
C LEU A 16 7.35 -13.62 6.17
N ILE A 17 6.91 -12.46 5.71
CA ILE A 17 6.20 -12.27 4.45
C ILE A 17 7.11 -12.61 3.26
N PRO A 18 6.70 -13.52 2.35
CA PRO A 18 7.56 -13.99 1.26
C PRO A 18 8.13 -12.88 0.37
N ALA A 19 7.33 -11.87 0.00
CA ALA A 19 7.80 -10.75 -0.82
C ALA A 19 8.95 -9.94 -0.20
N PHE A 20 9.12 -10.01 1.13
CA PHE A 20 10.17 -9.32 1.87
C PHE A 20 11.32 -10.25 2.30
N ARG A 21 11.40 -11.45 1.72
CA ARG A 21 12.57 -12.32 1.88
C ARG A 21 13.67 -11.92 0.91
N LYS A 22 14.90 -12.12 1.34
CA LYS A 22 16.07 -11.99 0.47
C LYS A 22 16.00 -13.04 -0.65
N THR A 23 16.05 -12.60 -1.90
CA THR A 23 16.09 -13.45 -3.10
C THR A 23 17.23 -13.01 -4.00
N GLU A 24 17.54 -13.77 -5.06
CA GLU A 24 18.54 -13.37 -6.06
C GLU A 24 18.22 -12.00 -6.67
N GLU A 25 16.95 -11.79 -7.04
CA GLU A 25 16.41 -10.55 -7.60
C GLU A 25 16.36 -9.39 -6.59
N CYS A 26 16.31 -9.71 -5.30
CA CYS A 26 16.17 -8.71 -4.24
C CYS A 26 16.98 -9.04 -3.00
N GLN A 27 18.19 -8.48 -2.96
CA GLN A 27 19.14 -8.75 -1.88
C GLN A 27 18.78 -8.00 -0.59
N THR A 28 18.05 -6.89 -0.68
CA THR A 28 17.83 -5.97 0.44
C THR A 28 16.39 -5.44 0.49
N PRO A 29 15.38 -6.30 0.69
CA PRO A 29 14.00 -5.85 0.85
C PRO A 29 13.83 -5.07 2.17
N SER A 30 13.08 -3.98 2.13
CA SER A 30 12.74 -3.20 3.33
C SER A 30 11.28 -2.76 3.31
N VAL A 31 10.65 -2.74 4.50
CA VAL A 31 9.28 -2.27 4.68
C VAL A 31 9.29 -0.76 4.93
N LEU A 32 8.44 -0.03 4.20
CA LEU A 32 8.26 1.41 4.33
C LEU A 32 6.99 1.73 5.11
N LYS A 33 5.88 1.02 4.85
CA LYS A 33 4.59 1.30 5.47
C LYS A 33 3.71 0.05 5.55
N VAL A 34 2.83 0.01 6.54
CA VAL A 34 1.73 -0.95 6.64
C VAL A 34 0.44 -0.16 6.72
N LEU A 35 -0.52 -0.48 5.85
CA LEU A 35 -1.79 0.22 5.75
C LEU A 35 -2.96 -0.78 5.76
N PRO A 36 -4.11 -0.44 6.36
CA PRO A 36 -5.35 -1.17 6.09
C PRO A 36 -5.68 -1.08 4.60
N TRP A 37 -5.97 -2.22 3.98
CA TRP A 37 -6.32 -2.26 2.55
C TRP A 37 -7.75 -2.68 2.33
N ARG A 38 -8.18 -3.78 2.94
CA ARG A 38 -9.56 -4.26 2.88
C ARG A 38 -10.13 -4.38 4.27
N ILE A 39 -11.20 -3.64 4.52
CA ILE A 39 -11.92 -3.63 5.79
C ILE A 39 -13.35 -4.07 5.46
N PRO A 40 -13.67 -5.37 5.62
CA PRO A 40 -14.99 -5.87 5.28
C PRO A 40 -16.04 -5.21 6.17
N HIS A 41 -16.99 -4.52 5.55
CA HIS A 41 -18.22 -4.06 6.18
C HIS A 41 -19.32 -5.13 6.01
N GLN A 42 -20.51 -4.93 6.59
CA GLN A 42 -21.57 -5.94 6.73
C GLN A 42 -21.96 -6.70 5.45
N HIS A 43 -21.67 -6.15 4.25
CA HIS A 43 -21.97 -6.79 2.97
C HIS A 43 -20.83 -7.65 2.38
N ALA A 44 -19.62 -7.61 2.95
CA ALA A 44 -18.44 -8.33 2.47
C ALA A 44 -18.07 -9.52 3.36
N LEU A 45 -19.06 -10.31 3.79
CA LEU A 45 -18.84 -11.50 4.63
C LEU A 45 -17.96 -12.57 3.96
N ASP A 46 -17.84 -12.53 2.63
CA ASP A 46 -17.05 -13.51 1.86
C ASP A 46 -15.56 -13.15 1.77
N GLU A 47 -15.16 -11.93 2.10
CA GLU A 47 -13.78 -11.45 1.92
C GLU A 47 -13.05 -11.21 3.23
N SER A 48 -11.89 -11.84 3.40
CA SER A 48 -11.06 -11.64 4.59
C SER A 48 -10.53 -10.21 4.69
N PRO A 49 -10.42 -9.63 5.91
CA PRO A 49 -9.71 -8.39 6.12
C PRO A 49 -8.23 -8.52 5.72
N ALA A 50 -7.69 -7.51 5.06
CA ALA A 50 -6.32 -7.54 4.56
C ALA A 50 -5.59 -6.21 4.76
N VAL A 51 -4.29 -6.31 5.00
CA VAL A 51 -3.38 -5.17 5.09
C VAL A 51 -2.48 -5.13 3.87
N LEU A 52 -2.18 -3.92 3.41
CA LEU A 52 -1.18 -3.64 2.39
C LEU A 52 0.14 -3.32 3.08
N ILE A 53 1.18 -4.08 2.75
CA ILE A 53 2.57 -3.80 3.10
C ILE A 53 3.23 -3.17 1.88
N ILE A 54 3.81 -2.00 2.11
CA ILE A 54 4.50 -1.22 1.09
C ILE A 54 5.96 -1.22 1.48
N GLY A 55 6.82 -1.53 0.53
CA GLY A 55 8.25 -1.49 0.73
C GLY A 55 9.01 -1.25 -0.55
N LYS A 56 10.30 -1.53 -0.50
CA LYS A 56 11.21 -1.39 -1.63
C LYS A 56 12.28 -2.47 -1.64
N CYS A 57 12.88 -2.67 -2.79
CA CYS A 57 14.01 -3.57 -2.96
C CYS A 57 15.33 -2.80 -3.14
N GLY A 58 16.07 -2.60 -2.05
CA GLY A 58 17.35 -1.89 -2.04
C GLY A 58 17.42 -0.81 -0.94
N LEU A 59 18.50 -0.03 -0.97
CA LEU A 59 18.79 1.04 0.01
C LEU A 59 18.59 2.47 -0.53
N GLY A 60 18.69 2.68 -1.84
CA GLY A 60 18.57 3.96 -2.51
C GLY A 60 17.12 4.45 -2.69
N PRO A 61 16.96 5.72 -3.11
CA PRO A 61 15.65 6.34 -3.37
C PRO A 61 15.01 5.85 -4.68
N ASP A 62 15.80 5.36 -5.64
CA ASP A 62 15.33 4.93 -6.96
C ASP A 62 15.01 3.43 -7.02
N ASP A 63 15.07 2.75 -5.88
CA ASP A 63 14.78 1.33 -5.78
C ASP A 63 13.30 1.03 -5.99
N THR A 64 13.04 -0.08 -6.66
CA THR A 64 11.69 -0.48 -7.06
C THR A 64 10.81 -0.81 -5.86
N GLY A 65 9.54 -0.40 -5.94
CA GLY A 65 8.54 -0.67 -4.93
C GLY A 65 8.17 -2.15 -4.84
N ILE A 66 7.82 -2.59 -3.63
CA ILE A 66 7.23 -3.90 -3.35
C ILE A 66 5.87 -3.65 -2.71
N LEU A 67 4.82 -4.28 -3.23
CA LEU A 67 3.51 -4.35 -2.60
C LEU A 67 3.28 -5.80 -2.18
N SER A 68 2.78 -6.02 -0.97
CA SER A 68 2.34 -7.34 -0.51
C SER A 68 1.05 -7.18 0.28
N PHE A 69 0.08 -8.03 -0.01
CA PHE A 69 -1.24 -8.01 0.59
C PHE A 69 -1.35 -9.21 1.49
N VAL A 70 -1.66 -8.96 2.76
CA VAL A 70 -1.60 -9.98 3.79
C VAL A 70 -2.95 -10.08 4.48
N ASP A 71 -3.46 -11.30 4.53
CA ASP A 71 -4.65 -11.65 5.30
C ASP A 71 -4.41 -11.34 6.78
N SER A 72 -5.28 -10.51 7.35
CA SER A 72 -5.05 -9.97 8.70
C SER A 72 -5.32 -11.01 9.79
N HIS A 73 -6.13 -12.03 9.49
CA HIS A 73 -6.52 -13.07 10.43
C HIS A 73 -5.46 -14.18 10.53
N SER A 74 -4.89 -14.59 9.41
CA SER A 74 -3.95 -15.72 9.30
C SER A 74 -2.49 -15.30 9.13
N GLY A 75 -2.22 -14.06 8.71
CA GLY A 75 -0.87 -13.59 8.36
C GLY A 75 -0.38 -14.06 6.99
N LYS A 76 -1.20 -14.83 6.25
CA LYS A 76 -0.86 -15.37 4.93
C LYS A 76 -0.79 -14.25 3.89
N GLU A 77 0.28 -14.25 3.09
CA GLU A 77 0.36 -13.41 1.90
C GLU A 77 -0.66 -13.91 0.85
N LEU A 78 -1.55 -13.01 0.45
CA LEU A 78 -2.58 -13.23 -0.55
C LEU A 78 -2.01 -13.03 -1.96
N GLU A 79 -1.30 -11.91 -2.15
CA GLU A 79 -0.69 -11.52 -3.40
C GLU A 79 0.47 -10.55 -3.15
N SER A 80 1.39 -10.44 -4.11
CA SER A 80 2.47 -9.47 -4.08
C SER A 80 2.86 -9.02 -5.48
N TYR A 81 3.40 -7.80 -5.55
CA TYR A 81 3.87 -7.18 -6.79
C TYR A 81 5.21 -6.50 -6.58
N ARG A 82 6.12 -6.68 -7.54
CA ARG A 82 7.26 -5.79 -7.74
C ARG A 82 6.87 -4.72 -8.74
N LEU A 83 7.01 -3.46 -8.36
CA LEU A 83 6.71 -2.33 -9.22
C LEU A 83 7.89 -2.04 -10.15
N SER A 84 7.61 -1.46 -11.31
CA SER A 84 8.65 -0.97 -12.23
C SER A 84 9.14 0.43 -11.89
N TYR A 85 8.67 1.00 -10.78
CA TYR A 85 8.94 2.36 -10.33
C TYR A 85 9.20 2.42 -8.81
N PRO A 86 9.99 3.40 -8.34
CA PRO A 86 10.14 3.67 -6.92
C PRO A 86 8.87 4.28 -6.33
N ILE A 87 8.67 4.13 -5.03
CA ILE A 87 7.55 4.74 -4.30
C ILE A 87 8.11 5.86 -3.42
N SER A 88 7.82 7.11 -3.79
CA SER A 88 8.19 8.31 -3.02
C SER A 88 7.12 8.67 -1.99
N GLN A 89 5.84 8.48 -2.34
CA GLN A 89 4.70 8.80 -1.49
C GLN A 89 3.53 7.84 -1.76
N VAL A 90 2.73 7.61 -0.73
CA VAL A 90 1.51 6.79 -0.79
C VAL A 90 0.35 7.61 -0.27
N ILE A 91 -0.69 7.75 -1.09
CA ILE A 91 -1.89 8.52 -0.76
C ILE A 91 -3.08 7.55 -0.74
N PRO A 92 -3.62 7.20 0.43
CA PRO A 92 -4.87 6.46 0.51
C PRO A 92 -6.02 7.36 0.05
N LEU A 93 -6.87 6.84 -0.83
CA LEU A 93 -8.07 7.53 -1.30
C LEU A 93 -9.24 7.24 -0.34
N PRO A 94 -10.22 8.15 -0.22
CA PRO A 94 -11.36 7.99 0.69
C PRO A 94 -12.41 6.99 0.19
N MET A 95 -12.12 6.24 -0.87
CA MET A 95 -13.05 5.37 -1.57
C MET A 95 -12.57 3.92 -1.56
N THR A 96 -13.53 3.00 -1.46
CA THR A 96 -13.35 1.56 -1.62
C THR A 96 -14.09 1.09 -2.87
N ASP A 97 -13.59 0.05 -3.52
CA ASP A 97 -14.34 -0.62 -4.60
C ASP A 97 -15.39 -1.59 -4.06
N SER A 98 -16.11 -2.26 -4.95
CA SER A 98 -17.13 -3.27 -4.60
C SER A 98 -16.62 -4.45 -3.77
N THR A 99 -15.30 -4.66 -3.71
CA THR A 99 -14.65 -5.70 -2.87
C THR A 99 -14.11 -5.14 -1.56
N GLU A 100 -14.50 -3.91 -1.20
CA GLU A 100 -14.04 -3.17 -0.03
C GLU A 100 -12.52 -2.89 -0.02
N GLN A 101 -11.87 -2.97 -1.18
CA GLN A 101 -10.46 -2.62 -1.31
C GLN A 101 -10.33 -1.10 -1.41
N ARG A 102 -9.57 -0.52 -0.49
CA ARG A 102 -9.26 0.90 -0.52
C ARG A 102 -8.33 1.22 -1.68
N LEU A 103 -8.70 2.23 -2.47
CA LEU A 103 -7.85 2.72 -3.54
C LEU A 103 -6.69 3.54 -2.96
N HIS A 104 -5.55 3.48 -3.64
CA HIS A 104 -4.32 4.18 -3.30
C HIS A 104 -3.72 4.80 -4.55
N LEU A 105 -3.07 5.96 -4.39
CA LEU A 105 -2.13 6.49 -5.35
C LEU A 105 -0.71 6.28 -4.84
N PHE A 106 0.09 5.60 -5.65
CA PHE A 106 1.53 5.51 -5.45
C PHE A 106 2.20 6.58 -6.31
N VAL A 107 2.93 7.50 -5.70
CA VAL A 107 3.67 8.53 -6.42
C VAL A 107 5.12 8.07 -6.54
N ASP A 108 5.70 8.19 -7.73
CA ASP A 108 7.12 7.93 -7.97
C ASP A 108 8.00 9.19 -7.80
N ASN A 109 9.31 9.04 -8.02
CA ASN A 109 10.29 10.13 -7.89
C ASN A 109 10.12 11.20 -8.99
N ASN A 110 9.39 10.89 -10.06
CA ASN A 110 9.11 11.79 -11.18
C ASN A 110 7.74 12.48 -11.04
N ALA A 111 7.14 12.42 -9.84
CA ALA A 111 5.81 12.95 -9.53
C ALA A 111 4.68 12.35 -10.40
N ARG A 112 4.85 11.12 -10.89
CA ARG A 112 3.76 10.39 -11.57
C ARG A 112 2.99 9.60 -10.54
N ALA A 113 1.67 9.74 -10.56
CA ALA A 113 0.76 9.01 -9.70
C ALA A 113 0.23 7.76 -10.40
N HIS A 114 0.28 6.62 -9.71
CA HIS A 114 -0.16 5.32 -10.17
C HIS A 114 -1.34 4.85 -9.31
N LEU A 115 -2.51 4.69 -9.93
CA LEU A 115 -3.72 4.21 -9.26
C LEU A 115 -3.68 2.70 -9.02
N PHE A 116 -4.06 2.29 -7.81
CA PHE A 116 -4.21 0.90 -7.42
C PHE A 116 -5.42 0.71 -6.49
N PRO A 117 -6.18 -0.39 -6.58
CA PRO A 117 -6.18 -1.36 -7.66
C PRO A 117 -6.55 -0.69 -9.00
N ARG A 118 -6.08 -1.25 -10.13
CA ARG A 118 -6.33 -0.68 -11.46
C ARG A 118 -7.47 -1.42 -12.18
N THR A 119 -8.58 -1.63 -11.48
CA THR A 119 -9.80 -2.20 -12.07
C THR A 119 -10.58 -1.11 -12.83
N ASN A 120 -11.47 -1.53 -13.74
CA ASN A 120 -12.35 -0.58 -14.45
C ASN A 120 -13.26 0.18 -13.48
N GLU A 121 -13.74 -0.49 -12.42
CA GLU A 121 -14.52 0.13 -11.37
C GLU A 121 -13.71 1.21 -10.65
N ALA A 122 -12.53 0.85 -10.11
CA ALA A 122 -11.66 1.76 -9.39
C ALA A 122 -11.28 2.99 -10.25
N LEU A 123 -10.96 2.78 -11.52
CA LEU A 123 -10.68 3.87 -12.46
C LEU A 123 -11.90 4.77 -12.68
N SER A 124 -13.08 4.18 -12.88
CA SER A 124 -14.31 4.96 -13.08
C SER A 124 -14.69 5.80 -11.86
N MET A 125 -14.46 5.27 -10.65
CA MET A 125 -14.69 5.97 -9.40
C MET A 125 -13.67 7.11 -9.24
N PHE A 126 -12.39 6.81 -9.46
CA PHE A 126 -11.31 7.80 -9.39
C PHE A 126 -11.54 8.97 -10.33
N LEU A 127 -11.84 8.72 -11.61
CA LEU A 127 -12.07 9.78 -12.61
C LEU A 127 -13.23 10.71 -12.25
N LYS A 128 -14.25 10.21 -11.54
CA LYS A 128 -15.38 11.02 -11.06
C LYS A 128 -14.99 11.95 -9.90
N GLN A 129 -13.96 11.62 -9.14
CA GLN A 129 -13.58 12.34 -7.91
C GLN A 129 -12.19 12.98 -7.98
N MET A 130 -11.43 12.78 -9.06
CA MET A 130 -10.01 13.16 -9.15
C MET A 130 -9.77 14.65 -8.89
N SER A 131 -10.70 15.51 -9.33
CA SER A 131 -10.62 16.97 -9.14
C SER A 131 -10.68 17.41 -7.67
N ASN A 132 -11.10 16.52 -6.76
CA ASN A 132 -11.19 16.76 -5.32
C ASN A 132 -10.00 16.16 -4.56
N ILE A 133 -9.01 15.60 -5.26
CA ILE A 133 -7.84 14.99 -4.68
C ILE A 133 -6.67 15.97 -4.76
N TYR A 134 -6.09 16.27 -3.60
CA TYR A 134 -4.95 17.15 -3.46
C TYR A 134 -3.79 16.39 -2.81
N LEU A 135 -2.60 16.58 -3.35
CA LEU A 135 -1.34 16.07 -2.81
C LEU A 135 -0.51 17.24 -2.29
N TYR A 136 0.32 16.95 -1.31
CA TYR A 136 1.40 17.85 -0.94
C TYR A 136 2.70 17.07 -0.72
N PHE A 137 3.81 17.74 -1.05
CA PHE A 137 5.17 17.28 -0.82
C PHE A 137 5.86 18.25 0.12
N VAL A 138 6.56 17.71 1.11
CA VAL A 138 7.35 18.48 2.07
C VAL A 138 8.82 18.22 1.77
N ASP A 139 9.56 19.27 1.42
CA ASP A 139 11.01 19.24 1.26
C ASP A 139 11.62 19.88 2.51
N ILE A 140 12.07 19.04 3.45
CA ILE A 140 12.60 19.47 4.75
C ILE A 140 13.93 20.20 4.56
N GLU A 141 14.78 19.76 3.64
CA GLU A 141 16.08 20.37 3.38
C GLU A 141 15.95 21.79 2.85
N LYS A 142 14.96 22.03 1.99
CA LYS A 142 14.67 23.37 1.45
C LYS A 142 13.66 24.17 2.29
N GLY A 143 13.09 23.56 3.33
CA GLY A 143 12.04 24.18 4.16
C GLY A 143 10.80 24.59 3.35
N SER A 144 10.41 23.80 2.34
CA SER A 144 9.32 24.17 1.42
C SER A 144 8.21 23.11 1.36
N ILE A 145 6.98 23.57 1.11
CA ILE A 145 5.80 22.72 0.89
C ILE A 145 5.25 23.04 -0.50
N ARG A 146 4.97 22.00 -1.29
CA ARG A 146 4.38 22.12 -2.63
C ARG A 146 3.07 21.33 -2.67
N GLY A 147 1.99 21.96 -3.12
CA GLY A 147 0.69 21.32 -3.33
C GLY A 147 0.40 21.08 -4.81
N TYR A 148 -0.31 20.01 -5.11
CA TYR A 148 -0.75 19.63 -6.46
C TYR A 148 -2.20 19.18 -6.41
N GLY A 149 -3.00 19.59 -7.39
CA GLY A 149 -4.28 18.93 -7.70
C GLY A 149 -4.06 17.83 -8.72
N ILE A 150 -4.90 16.79 -8.69
CA ILE A 150 -4.94 15.75 -9.72
C ILE A 150 -5.85 16.16 -10.86
#